data_AF-A0A2E1JBA9-F1
#
_entry.id   AF-A0A2E1JBA9-F1
#
_cell.length_a   1.000
_cell.length_b   1.000
_cell.length_c   1.000
_cell.angle_alpha   90.00
_cell.angle_beta   90.00
_cell.angle_gamma   90.00
#
_symmetry.space_group_name_H-M   'P 1'
#
loop_
_entity.id
_entity.type
_entity.pdbx_description
1 polymer ?
#
loop_
_entity_poly.entity_id
_entity_poly.type
_entity_poly.pdbx_seq_one_letter_code
_entity_poly.pdbx_strand_id
1 'polypeptide(L)'
;MTIDVTEIKKDFPVLQRHINGKPLIYLDSANTSQKPVSVMDAMEDYYRQFNANVHRGSYQLANEATAILEDSRDKVTSFINANSRQEVVFTKNATEAMNLISNTWGREHLNDGDAIVLTELEHHANYV
;
A
#
# COMPACT_ATOMS: atom_id res chain seq x y z
N MET A 1 -15.39 -16.34 -16.06
CA MET A 1 -15.64 -14.89 -16.24
C MET A 1 -14.61 -14.36 -17.22
N THR A 2 -15.02 -13.60 -18.22
CA THR A 2 -14.12 -13.00 -19.21
C THR A 2 -13.77 -11.59 -18.76
N ILE A 3 -12.48 -11.23 -18.76
CA ILE A 3 -12.02 -9.89 -18.38
C ILE A 3 -12.14 -8.97 -19.59
N ASP A 4 -12.85 -7.85 -19.44
CA ASP A 4 -12.89 -6.78 -20.44
C ASP A 4 -11.90 -5.67 -20.08
N VAL A 5 -10.75 -5.69 -20.76
CA VAL A 5 -9.67 -4.71 -20.55
C VAL A 5 -10.08 -3.31 -21.02
N THR A 6 -10.99 -3.19 -21.99
CA THR A 6 -11.44 -1.89 -22.50
C THR A 6 -12.29 -1.18 -21.47
N GLU A 7 -13.18 -1.91 -20.80
CA GLU A 7 -13.95 -1.37 -19.67
C GLU A 7 -13.04 -1.00 -18.50
N ILE A 8 -12.11 -1.87 -18.09
CA ILE A 8 -11.18 -1.57 -16.98
C ILE A 8 -10.35 -0.31 -17.25
N LYS A 9 -9.91 -0.08 -18.49
CA LYS A 9 -9.13 1.13 -18.84
C LYS A 9 -9.89 2.43 -18.63
N LYS A 10 -11.24 2.41 -18.65
CA LYS A 10 -12.05 3.61 -18.38
C LYS A 10 -11.91 4.06 -16.93
N ASP A 11 -11.63 3.14 -16.01
CA ASP A 11 -11.39 3.46 -14.60
C ASP A 11 -10.08 4.19 -14.36
N PHE A 12 -9.17 4.29 -15.34
CA PHE A 12 -7.86 4.94 -15.20
C PHE A 12 -7.75 6.17 -16.12
N PRO A 13 -8.19 7.36 -15.67
CA PRO A 13 -8.30 8.55 -16.53
C PRO A 13 -6.98 8.96 -17.18
N VAL A 14 -5.86 8.75 -16.49
CA VAL A 14 -4.52 9.05 -16.99
C VAL A 14 -4.20 8.34 -18.31
N LEU A 15 -4.77 7.16 -18.56
CA LEU A 15 -4.55 6.38 -19.77
C LEU A 15 -5.23 6.99 -21.02
N GLN A 16 -6.15 7.95 -20.84
CA GLN A 16 -6.77 8.69 -21.93
C GLN A 16 -5.91 9.87 -22.41
N ARG A 17 -4.83 10.18 -21.71
CA ARG A 17 -3.96 11.31 -22.03
C ARG A 17 -3.18 11.08 -23.31
N HIS A 18 -2.88 12.18 -24.00
CA HIS A 18 -1.90 12.21 -25.07
C HIS A 18 -0.61 12.86 -24.57
N ILE A 19 0.53 12.25 -24.89
CA ILE A 19 1.87 12.76 -24.62
C ILE A 19 2.58 12.95 -25.95
N ASN A 20 3.09 14.16 -26.21
CA ASN A 20 3.75 14.52 -27.47
C ASN A 20 2.87 14.21 -28.71
N GLY A 21 1.56 14.49 -28.61
CA GLY A 21 0.59 14.27 -29.69
C GLY A 21 0.22 12.81 -29.94
N LYS A 22 0.66 11.86 -29.11
CA LYS A 22 0.36 10.43 -29.25
C LYS A 22 -0.38 9.89 -28.03
N PRO A 23 -1.26 8.88 -28.17
CA PRO A 23 -1.87 8.22 -27.02
C PRO A 23 -0.82 7.68 -26.04
N LEU A 24 -1.07 7.84 -24.73
CA LEU A 24 -0.18 7.30 -23.71
C LEU A 24 -0.14 5.76 -23.76
N ILE A 25 1.06 5.21 -23.90
CA ILE A 25 1.34 3.79 -23.69
C ILE A 25 2.26 3.68 -22.48
N TYR A 26 1.69 3.39 -21.31
CA TYR A 26 2.42 3.32 -20.06
C TYR A 26 2.89 1.89 -19.78
N LEU A 27 4.18 1.62 -20.01
CA LEU A 27 4.82 0.30 -19.80
C LEU A 27 5.84 0.34 -18.66
N ASP A 28 5.57 1.10 -17.61
CA ASP A 28 6.43 1.25 -16.43
C ASP A 28 5.68 0.93 -15.11
N SER A 29 4.63 0.12 -15.17
CA SER A 29 3.78 -0.21 -14.01
C SER A 29 4.50 -0.97 -12.90
N ALA A 30 5.65 -1.62 -13.21
CA ALA A 30 6.49 -2.29 -12.21
C ALA A 30 7.17 -1.30 -11.27
N ASN A 31 7.43 -0.07 -11.73
CA ASN A 31 7.97 1.02 -10.91
C ASN A 31 6.85 1.68 -10.09
N THR A 32 5.74 2.05 -10.74
CA THR A 32 4.51 2.46 -10.03
C THR A 32 3.27 2.29 -10.92
N SER A 33 2.16 1.82 -10.35
CA SER A 33 0.91 1.66 -11.09
C SER A 33 0.15 2.99 -11.24
N GLN A 34 -0.65 3.12 -12.29
CA GLN A 34 -1.68 4.16 -12.34
C GLN A 34 -2.82 3.81 -11.37
N LYS A 35 -3.59 4.81 -10.93
CA LYS A 35 -4.64 4.63 -9.92
C LYS A 35 -6.02 4.72 -10.57
N PRO A 36 -6.96 3.82 -10.23
CA PRO A 36 -8.32 3.93 -10.73
C PRO A 36 -9.09 5.05 -10.02
N VAL A 37 -10.18 5.51 -10.61
CA VAL A 37 -11.06 6.55 -10.07
C VAL A 37 -11.51 6.23 -8.64
N SER A 38 -11.91 4.99 -8.37
CA SER A 38 -12.36 4.56 -7.04
C SER A 38 -11.32 4.79 -5.92
N VAL A 39 -10.02 4.68 -6.23
CA VAL A 39 -8.95 4.96 -5.26
C VAL A 39 -8.80 6.47 -5.04
N MET A 40 -8.93 7.27 -6.10
CA MET A 40 -8.85 8.73 -6.01
C MET A 40 -10.04 9.29 -5.22
N ASP A 41 -11.25 8.82 -5.53
CA ASP A 41 -12.49 9.23 -4.86
C ASP A 41 -12.44 8.88 -3.37
N ALA A 42 -11.98 7.68 -3.00
CA ALA A 42 -11.85 7.30 -1.59
C ALA A 42 -10.91 8.22 -0.79
N MET A 43 -9.80 8.65 -1.41
CA MET A 43 -8.87 9.60 -0.80
C MET A 43 -9.47 11.00 -0.71
N GLU A 44 -10.16 11.44 -1.76
CA GLU A 44 -10.83 12.75 -1.79
C GLU A 44 -11.95 12.82 -0.74
N ASP A 45 -12.81 11.80 -0.66
CA ASP A 45 -13.88 11.68 0.31
C ASP A 45 -13.34 11.69 1.75
N TYR A 46 -12.25 10.95 2.01
CA TYR A 46 -11.57 11.00 3.31
C TYR A 46 -11.19 12.42 3.70
N TYR A 47 -10.50 13.16 2.82
CA TYR A 47 -10.06 14.51 3.14
C TYR A 47 -11.19 15.53 3.22
N ARG A 48 -12.28 15.33 2.46
CA ARG A 48 -13.46 16.21 2.49
C ARG A 48 -14.32 16.00 3.73
N GLN A 49 -14.43 14.77 4.23
CA GLN A 49 -15.46 14.39 5.19
C GLN A 49 -14.92 13.87 6.54
N PHE A 50 -13.77 13.18 6.55
CA PHE A 50 -13.36 12.34 7.68
C PHE A 50 -12.01 12.70 8.30
N ASN A 51 -11.26 13.65 7.73
CA ASN A 51 -9.89 13.93 8.16
C ASN A 51 -9.78 14.39 9.62
N ALA A 52 -9.25 13.50 10.47
CA ALA A 52 -8.89 13.76 11.85
C ALA A 52 -7.71 12.87 12.29
N ASN A 53 -7.06 13.23 13.40
CA ASN A 53 -6.05 12.36 13.99
C ASN A 53 -6.71 11.10 14.58
N VAL A 54 -6.39 9.95 13.99
CA VAL A 54 -6.80 8.64 14.48
C VAL A 54 -6.31 8.39 15.91
N HIS A 55 -7.09 7.66 16.71
CA HIS A 55 -6.79 7.27 18.09
C HIS A 55 -6.52 8.43 19.09
N ARG A 56 -6.71 9.69 18.71
CA ARG A 56 -6.35 10.86 19.53
C ARG A 56 -7.53 11.75 19.94
N GLY A 57 -8.76 11.28 19.83
CA GLY A 57 -9.94 12.05 20.23
C GLY A 57 -11.15 11.19 20.52
N SER A 58 -12.02 11.69 21.39
CA SER A 58 -13.32 11.09 21.71
C SER A 58 -14.48 11.69 20.90
N TYR A 59 -14.19 12.64 20.01
CA TYR A 59 -15.18 13.29 19.15
C TYR A 59 -15.44 12.47 17.89
N GLN A 60 -16.64 12.65 17.33
CA GLN A 60 -17.17 11.83 16.24
C GLN A 60 -16.20 11.68 15.05
N LEU A 61 -15.67 12.78 14.53
CA LEU A 61 -14.77 12.77 13.38
C LEU A 61 -13.48 11.94 13.62
N ALA A 62 -12.91 11.99 14.84
CA ALA A 62 -11.76 11.14 15.18
C ALA A 62 -12.11 9.65 15.26
N ASN A 63 -13.31 9.32 15.75
CA ASN A 63 -13.79 7.94 15.78
C ASN A 63 -14.04 7.40 14.36
N GLU A 64 -14.64 8.21 13.48
CA GLU A 64 -14.87 7.87 12.08
C GLU A 64 -13.56 7.65 11.32
N ALA A 65 -12.57 8.55 11.47
CA ALA A 65 -11.24 8.38 10.89
C ALA A 65 -10.55 7.09 11.38
N THR A 66 -10.68 6.79 12.67
CA THR A 66 -10.11 5.58 13.27
C THR A 66 -10.77 4.32 12.72
N ALA A 67 -12.10 4.32 12.60
CA ALA A 67 -12.85 3.20 12.02
C ALA A 67 -12.43 2.94 10.57
N ILE A 68 -12.30 3.99 9.74
CA ILE A 68 -11.85 3.85 8.35
C ILE A 68 -10.45 3.23 8.24
N LEU A 69 -9.52 3.65 9.11
CA LEU A 69 -8.16 3.08 9.14
C LEU A 69 -8.19 1.59 9.53
N GLU A 70 -8.93 1.23 10.56
CA GLU A 70 -9.00 -0.15 11.04
C GLU A 70 -9.76 -1.06 10.08
N ASP A 71 -10.82 -0.58 9.43
CA ASP A 71 -11.49 -1.29 8.34
C ASP A 71 -10.55 -1.52 7.15
N SER A 72 -9.67 -0.56 6.87
CA SER A 72 -8.63 -0.74 5.85
C SER A 72 -7.62 -1.81 6.25
N ARG A 73 -7.28 -1.91 7.54
CA ARG A 73 -6.43 -2.99 8.08
C ARG A 73 -7.10 -4.36 7.94
N ASP A 74 -8.39 -4.47 8.20
CA ASP A 74 -9.15 -5.71 8.02
C ASP A 74 -9.20 -6.17 6.56
N LYS A 75 -9.36 -5.22 5.62
CA LYS A 75 -9.32 -5.50 4.19
C LYS A 75 -7.95 -6.05 3.77
N VAL A 76 -6.85 -5.45 4.26
CA VAL A 76 -5.49 -5.96 4.00
C VAL A 76 -5.30 -7.34 4.61
N THR A 77 -5.74 -7.54 5.85
CA THR A 77 -5.69 -8.84 6.55
C THR A 77 -6.35 -9.93 5.71
N SER A 78 -7.55 -9.65 5.20
CA SER A 78 -8.29 -10.58 4.34
C SER A 78 -7.60 -10.78 2.99
N PHE A 79 -7.05 -9.71 2.39
CA PHE A 79 -6.38 -9.77 1.09
C PHE A 79 -5.13 -10.65 1.09
N ILE A 80 -4.35 -10.62 2.17
CA ILE A 80 -3.15 -11.47 2.33
C ILE A 80 -3.43 -12.76 3.10
N ASN A 81 -4.69 -13.00 3.49
CA ASN A 81 -5.11 -14.15 4.29
C ASN A 81 -4.31 -14.32 5.61
N ALA A 82 -4.11 -13.21 6.33
CA ALA A 82 -3.55 -13.24 7.69
C ALA A 82 -4.62 -13.70 8.71
N ASN A 83 -4.18 -14.26 9.85
CA ASN A 83 -5.10 -14.78 10.86
C ASN A 83 -5.75 -13.66 11.67
N SER A 84 -5.04 -12.53 11.83
CA SER A 84 -5.56 -11.39 12.57
C SER A 84 -5.03 -10.06 12.06
N ARG A 85 -5.83 -8.99 12.23
CA ARG A 85 -5.42 -7.61 11.96
C ARG A 85 -4.20 -7.17 12.76
N GLN A 86 -3.95 -7.77 13.93
CA GLN A 86 -2.78 -7.44 14.74
C GLN A 86 -1.46 -7.92 14.10
N GLU A 87 -1.52 -8.80 13.10
CA GLU A 87 -0.37 -9.23 12.31
C GLU A 87 -0.05 -8.25 11.17
N VAL A 88 -0.90 -7.24 10.93
CA VAL A 88 -0.74 -6.27 9.85
C VAL A 88 -0.26 -4.93 10.40
N VAL A 89 0.97 -4.54 10.07
CA VAL A 89 1.55 -3.23 10.40
C VAL A 89 1.59 -2.36 9.15
N PHE A 90 1.02 -1.16 9.24
CA PHE A 90 1.14 -0.18 8.15
C PHE A 90 2.47 0.55 8.26
N THR A 91 3.25 0.52 7.19
CA THR A 91 4.48 1.29 7.01
C THR A 91 4.33 2.20 5.79
N LYS A 92 5.27 3.12 5.59
CA LYS A 92 5.29 4.02 4.42
C LYS A 92 5.42 3.26 3.10
N ASN A 93 6.24 2.21 3.08
CA ASN A 93 6.50 1.38 1.90
C ASN A 93 7.19 0.05 2.29
N ALA A 94 7.43 -0.81 1.30
CA ALA A 94 8.10 -2.09 1.49
C ALA A 94 9.53 -1.97 2.06
N THR A 95 10.30 -0.96 1.63
CA THR A 95 11.66 -0.70 2.16
C THR A 95 11.65 -0.43 3.66
N GLU A 96 10.71 0.39 4.13
CA GLU A 96 10.55 0.69 5.55
C GLU A 96 10.06 -0.52 6.34
N ALA A 97 9.22 -1.37 5.74
CA ALA A 97 8.81 -2.64 6.35
C ALA A 97 10.00 -3.59 6.59
N MET A 98 10.86 -3.77 5.58
CA MET A 98 12.07 -4.59 5.74
C MET A 98 13.02 -4.00 6.79
N ASN A 99 13.21 -2.68 6.77
CA ASN A 99 14.04 -2.00 7.77
C ASN A 99 13.50 -2.13 9.19
N LEU A 100 12.17 -2.13 9.36
CA LEU A 100 11.54 -2.35 10.66
C LEU A 100 11.91 -3.75 11.20
N ILE A 101 11.83 -4.79 10.35
CA ILE A 101 12.19 -6.17 10.74
C ILE A 101 13.67 -6.24 11.11
N SER A 102 14.56 -5.73 10.25
CA SER A 102 16.01 -5.75 10.49
C SER A 102 16.41 -5.02 11.77
N ASN A 103 15.82 -3.85 12.05
CA ASN A 103 16.18 -3.04 13.21
C ASN A 103 15.47 -3.43 14.52
N THR A 104 14.47 -4.31 14.47
CA THR A 104 13.79 -4.81 15.67
C THR A 104 14.15 -6.26 15.89
N TRP A 105 13.45 -7.17 15.20
CA TRP A 105 13.67 -8.60 15.29
C TRP A 105 15.11 -8.98 14.98
N GLY A 106 15.68 -8.48 13.87
CA GLY A 106 17.04 -8.81 13.45
C GLY A 106 18.09 -8.44 14.50
N ARG A 107 18.03 -7.22 15.05
CA ARG A 107 18.97 -6.76 16.10
C ARG A 107 18.86 -7.51 17.41
N GLU A 108 17.68 -8.04 17.74
CA GLU A 108 17.46 -8.80 18.98
C GLU A 108 17.84 -10.28 18.85
N HIS A 109 17.69 -10.87 17.66
CA HIS A 109 17.77 -12.32 17.48
C HIS A 109 19.01 -12.82 16.75
N LEU A 110 19.71 -11.96 15.99
CA LEU A 110 20.92 -12.35 15.25
C LEU A 110 22.18 -12.06 16.07
N ASN A 111 23.07 -13.04 16.12
CA ASN A 111 24.33 -12.97 16.84
C ASN A 111 25.52 -13.21 15.90
N ASP A 112 26.72 -12.97 16.43
CA ASP A 112 27.96 -13.28 15.74
C ASP A 112 28.01 -14.77 15.35
N GLY A 113 28.18 -15.03 14.05
CA GLY A 113 28.23 -16.38 13.47
C GLY A 113 26.93 -16.85 12.84
N ASP A 114 25.81 -16.16 13.04
CA ASP A 114 24.56 -16.44 12.33
C ASP A 114 24.65 -15.99 10.86
N ALA A 115 23.85 -16.63 10.00
CA ALA A 115 23.80 -16.33 8.58
C ALA A 115 22.37 -15.98 8.13
N ILE A 116 22.26 -14.92 7.32
CA ILE A 116 21.03 -14.56 6.61
C ILE A 116 21.16 -15.07 5.17
N VAL A 117 20.19 -15.86 4.71
CA VAL A 117 20.16 -16.41 3.35
C VAL A 117 19.28 -15.55 2.46
N LEU A 118 19.81 -15.13 1.31
CA LEU A 118 19.14 -14.30 0.30
C LEU A 118 19.35 -14.90 -1.10
N THR A 119 18.66 -14.36 -2.11
CA THR A 119 18.89 -14.72 -3.52
C THR A 119 19.76 -13.67 -4.24
N GLU A 120 20.19 -13.96 -5.46
CA GLU A 120 20.89 -12.99 -6.33
C GLU A 120 19.93 -12.01 -7.01
N LEU A 121 18.62 -12.25 -6.96
CA LEU A 121 17.59 -11.48 -7.66
C LEU A 121 16.92 -10.43 -6.77
N GLU A 122 17.39 -10.26 -5.54
CA GLU A 122 16.72 -9.36 -4.59
C GLU A 122 16.79 -7.91 -5.06
N HIS A 123 15.71 -7.19 -4.81
CA HIS A 123 15.71 -5.74 -4.92
C HIS A 123 16.56 -5.13 -3.81
N HIS A 124 17.22 -3.99 -4.06
CA HIS A 124 18.08 -3.31 -3.10
C HIS A 124 17.41 -3.06 -1.73
N ALA A 125 16.10 -2.81 -1.72
CA ALA A 125 15.33 -2.64 -0.49
C ALA A 125 15.39 -3.83 0.49
N ASN A 126 15.77 -5.03 0.01
CA ASN A 126 15.94 -6.23 0.84
C ASN A 126 17.42 -6.46 1.27
N TYR A 127 18.31 -5.52 0.95
CA TYR A 127 19.72 -5.49 1.40
C TYR A 127 20.06 -4.28 2.27
N VAL A 128 19.21 -3.24 2.28
CA VAL A 128 19.49 -1.92 2.87
C VAL A 128 18.87 -1.78 4.25
#